data_AF-A0A6A0IL17-F1
#
_entry.id   AF-A0A6A0IL17-F1
#
_cell.length_a   1.000
_cell.length_b   1.000
_cell.length_c   1.000
_cell.angle_alpha   90.00
_cell.angle_beta   90.00
_cell.angle_gamma   90.00
#
_symmetry.space_group_name_H-M   'P 1'
#
loop_
_entity.id
_entity.type
_entity.pdbx_description
1 polymer ?
#
loop_
_entity_poly.entity_id
_entity_poly.type
_entity_poly.pdbx_seq_one_letter_code
_entity_poly.pdbx_strand_id
1 'polypeptide(L)'
;MSRHWIVSALVLLAAGTVASAQQPAAQPAAPPAAAPAKTMSQSLGLVVFPAKGQTVDQQKADEAFCYDWAKQQTGYDPVAPPPAPTAAPQQAQKGGAVKGAARGAAGGAAIGAIAGDTGEGAAIGAAAGAMKGRREQKKANAAAQQQSQQQAQAAGAAQKDGYKKAFSACMEGKGYTVK
;
A
#
# COMPACT_ATOMS: atom_id res chain seq x y z
N MET A 1 94.08 23.12 30.09
CA MET A 1 94.15 23.77 31.42
C MET A 1 92.97 24.74 31.44
N SER A 2 91.92 24.63 32.24
CA SER A 2 91.81 24.19 33.64
C SER A 2 90.43 23.55 33.91
N ARG A 3 90.44 22.58 34.84
CA ARG A 3 89.31 21.79 35.37
C ARG A 3 88.38 22.64 36.25
N HIS A 4 87.25 22.02 36.64
CA HIS A 4 86.45 22.13 37.90
C HIS A 4 84.98 22.55 37.67
N TRP A 5 83.92 22.00 38.29
CA TRP A 5 83.67 20.92 39.25
C TRP A 5 82.18 20.51 39.14
N ILE A 6 81.85 19.31 39.58
CA ILE A 6 80.53 18.67 39.70
C ILE A 6 79.59 19.46 40.63
N VAL A 7 78.29 19.57 40.28
CA VAL A 7 77.18 19.56 41.28
C VAL A 7 75.96 18.86 40.69
N SER A 8 75.63 17.70 41.27
CA SER A 8 74.36 17.01 41.15
C SER A 8 73.21 17.83 41.76
N ALA A 9 72.07 17.88 41.09
CA ALA A 9 70.78 18.13 41.75
C ALA A 9 69.72 17.22 41.12
N LEU A 10 69.54 16.07 41.76
CA LEU A 10 68.41 15.18 41.59
C LEU A 10 67.18 15.90 42.15
N VAL A 11 66.27 16.35 41.29
CA VAL A 11 64.96 16.86 41.69
C VAL A 11 63.90 15.87 41.22
N LEU A 12 63.48 15.03 42.17
CA LEU A 12 62.23 14.29 42.12
C LEU A 12 61.08 15.28 42.37
N LEU A 13 60.25 15.54 41.36
CA LEU A 13 58.94 16.16 41.57
C LEU A 13 57.84 15.44 40.78
N ALA A 14 57.03 14.72 41.56
CA ALA A 14 55.61 14.40 41.42
C ALA A 14 55.00 14.24 40.01
N ALA A 15 54.66 12.99 39.69
CA ALA A 15 53.66 12.65 38.69
C ALA A 15 52.27 13.10 39.16
N GLY A 16 51.85 14.29 38.71
CA GLY A 16 50.46 14.75 38.81
C GLY A 16 49.65 14.22 37.63
N THR A 17 48.73 13.31 37.90
CA THR A 17 47.71 12.87 36.94
C THR A 17 46.70 14.00 36.73
N VAL A 18 46.90 14.81 35.69
CA VAL A 18 45.84 15.68 35.17
C VAL A 18 44.80 14.82 34.45
N ALA A 19 43.76 14.45 35.18
CA ALA A 19 42.51 13.94 34.62
C ALA A 19 41.95 15.03 33.69
N SER A 20 42.13 14.83 32.38
CA SER A 20 41.54 15.68 31.36
C SER A 20 40.05 15.40 31.32
N ALA A 21 39.24 16.26 31.94
CA ALA A 21 37.81 16.28 31.71
C ALA A 21 37.59 16.70 30.25
N GLN A 22 37.26 15.74 29.38
CA GLN A 22 36.75 16.02 28.05
C GLN A 22 35.41 16.75 28.19
N GLN A 23 35.45 18.08 28.09
CA GLN A 23 34.27 18.89 27.83
C GLN A 23 33.69 18.46 26.48
N PRO A 24 32.45 17.96 26.41
CA PRO A 24 31.80 17.74 25.13
C PRO A 24 31.64 19.10 24.44
N ALA A 25 32.26 19.23 23.26
CA ALA A 25 32.06 20.39 22.41
C ALA A 25 30.56 20.56 22.17
N ALA A 26 30.03 21.74 22.53
CA ALA A 26 28.69 22.14 22.19
C ALA A 26 28.53 22.08 20.67
N GLN A 27 27.73 21.12 20.19
CA GLN A 27 27.32 21.06 18.79
C GLN A 27 26.43 22.28 18.50
N PRO A 28 26.64 23.01 17.39
CA PRO A 28 25.70 24.03 16.96
C PRO A 28 24.31 23.41 16.82
N ALA A 29 23.33 23.94 17.56
CA ALA A 29 21.95 23.53 17.45
C ALA A 29 21.50 23.73 15.99
N ALA A 30 21.04 22.65 15.35
CA ALA A 30 20.41 22.72 14.04
C ALA A 30 19.24 23.73 14.09
N PRO A 31 19.09 24.62 13.08
CA PRO A 31 17.96 25.52 13.04
C PRO A 31 16.64 24.73 13.05
N PRO A 32 15.58 25.27 13.69
CA PRO A 32 14.28 24.60 13.75
C PRO A 32 13.78 24.35 12.34
N ALA A 33 13.45 23.09 12.04
CA ALA A 33 12.87 22.67 10.78
C ALA A 33 11.63 23.55 10.48
N ALA A 34 11.71 24.34 9.41
CA ALA A 34 10.57 25.11 8.91
C ALA A 34 9.41 24.15 8.63
N ALA A 35 8.19 24.53 9.05
CA ALA A 35 6.99 23.76 8.84
C ALA A 35 6.79 23.40 7.35
N PRO A 36 6.28 22.19 7.03
CA PRO A 36 6.31 21.67 5.67
C PRO A 36 5.32 22.40 4.76
N ALA A 37 5.80 22.92 3.62
CA ALA A 37 4.94 23.18 2.48
C ALA A 37 4.23 21.88 2.05
N LYS A 38 3.08 21.94 1.38
CA LYS A 38 2.46 20.74 0.80
C LYS A 38 3.41 20.15 -0.25
N THR A 39 4.08 19.05 0.10
CA THR A 39 5.07 18.41 -0.76
C THR A 39 4.42 17.28 -1.58
N MET A 40 5.05 16.86 -2.68
CA MET A 40 4.52 15.80 -3.55
C MET A 40 4.29 14.50 -2.77
N SER A 41 5.17 14.21 -1.81
CA SER A 41 5.05 13.05 -0.92
C SER A 41 3.74 13.03 -0.15
N GLN A 42 3.24 14.18 0.31
CA GLN A 42 1.97 14.26 1.05
C GLN A 42 0.77 13.91 0.16
N SER A 43 0.83 14.25 -1.14
CA SER A 43 -0.22 13.87 -2.10
C SER A 43 -0.29 12.36 -2.33
N LEU A 44 0.82 11.66 -2.10
CA LEU A 44 0.92 10.20 -2.13
C LEU A 44 0.55 9.57 -0.78
N GLY A 45 0.21 10.38 0.23
CA GLY A 45 -0.03 9.92 1.59
C GLY A 45 1.23 9.44 2.30
N LEU A 46 2.40 9.92 1.87
CA LEU A 46 3.70 9.62 2.46
C LEU A 46 4.18 10.80 3.32
N VAL A 47 4.80 10.48 4.44
CA VAL A 47 5.47 11.46 5.30
C VAL A 47 6.97 11.35 5.10
N VAL A 48 7.59 12.44 4.65
CA VAL A 48 9.02 12.47 4.29
C VAL A 48 9.75 13.45 5.21
N PHE A 49 10.80 12.96 5.85
CA PHE A 49 11.64 13.72 6.76
C PHE A 49 13.07 13.90 6.21
N PRO A 50 13.60 15.13 6.13
CA PRO A 50 14.95 15.42 5.64
C PRO A 50 16.01 15.10 6.70
N ALA A 51 16.38 13.82 6.82
CA ALA A 51 17.25 13.34 7.89
C ALA A 51 18.71 13.86 7.83
N LYS A 52 19.13 14.46 6.71
CA LYS A 52 20.50 14.96 6.51
C LYS A 52 20.58 16.48 6.40
N GLY A 53 19.54 17.19 6.86
CA GLY A 53 19.51 18.66 6.81
C GLY A 53 19.24 19.22 5.42
N GLN A 54 18.58 18.45 4.56
CA GLN A 54 18.20 18.91 3.21
C GLN A 54 17.26 20.13 3.31
N THR A 55 17.50 21.13 2.46
CA THR A 55 16.63 22.32 2.40
C THR A 55 15.28 21.98 1.76
N VAL A 56 14.29 22.86 1.95
CA VAL A 56 12.97 22.72 1.32
C VAL A 56 13.07 22.66 -0.20
N ASP A 57 13.95 23.46 -0.81
CA ASP A 57 14.10 23.47 -2.27
C ASP A 57 14.84 22.24 -2.79
N GLN A 58 15.82 21.74 -2.03
CA GLN A 58 16.43 20.45 -2.32
C GLN A 58 15.40 19.32 -2.24
N GLN A 59 14.56 19.32 -1.20
CA GLN A 59 13.48 18.34 -1.08
C GLN A 59 12.51 18.37 -2.26
N LYS A 60 12.09 19.55 -2.73
CA LYS A 60 11.24 19.64 -3.92
C LYS A 60 11.91 19.07 -5.18
N ALA A 61 13.19 19.39 -5.39
CA ALA A 61 13.95 18.88 -6.53
C ALA A 61 14.12 17.34 -6.45
N ASP A 62 14.40 16.83 -5.25
CA ASP A 62 14.55 15.41 -4.98
C ASP A 62 13.21 14.65 -5.13
N GLU A 63 12.11 15.23 -4.66
CA GLU A 63 10.76 14.68 -4.88
C GLU A 63 10.38 14.66 -6.35
N ALA A 64 10.69 15.71 -7.13
CA ALA A 64 10.43 15.74 -8.56
C ALA A 64 11.22 14.66 -9.30
N PHE A 65 12.51 14.52 -8.97
CA PHE A 65 13.35 13.46 -9.51
C PHE A 65 12.80 12.07 -9.16
N CYS A 66 12.45 11.83 -7.89
CA CYS A 66 11.94 10.55 -7.44
C CYS A 66 10.56 10.23 -7.99
N TYR A 67 9.75 11.25 -8.29
CA TYR A 67 8.48 11.10 -8.99
C TYR A 67 8.71 10.55 -10.41
N ASP A 68 9.59 11.17 -11.19
CA ASP A 68 9.88 10.71 -12.55
C ASP A 68 10.58 9.34 -12.56
N TRP A 69 11.45 9.08 -11.60
CA TRP A 69 12.09 7.78 -11.44
C TRP A 69 11.06 6.69 -11.11
N ALA A 70 10.16 6.92 -10.16
CA ALA A 70 9.11 5.98 -9.80
C ALA A 70 8.15 5.70 -10.97
N LYS A 71 7.83 6.71 -11.78
CA LYS A 71 7.07 6.54 -13.03
C LYS A 71 7.79 5.62 -14.01
N GLN A 72 9.08 5.85 -14.26
CA GLN A 72 9.87 5.02 -15.16
C GLN A 72 9.99 3.57 -14.68
N GLN A 73 10.10 3.35 -13.36
CA GLN A 73 10.19 2.00 -12.79
C GLN A 73 8.88 1.24 -12.82
N THR A 74 7.74 1.92 -12.66
CA THR A 74 6.45 1.25 -12.45
C THR A 74 5.49 1.34 -13.64
N GLY A 75 5.74 2.26 -14.58
CA GLY A 75 4.82 2.58 -15.66
C GLY A 75 3.50 3.21 -15.18
N TYR A 76 3.40 3.59 -13.90
CA TYR A 76 2.22 4.20 -13.30
C TYR A 76 2.45 5.67 -13.03
N ASP A 77 1.50 6.53 -13.43
CA ASP A 77 1.49 7.95 -13.11
C ASP A 77 0.35 8.27 -12.12
N PRO A 78 0.64 8.76 -10.90
CA PRO A 78 -0.40 9.09 -9.93
C PRO A 78 -1.22 10.34 -10.30
N VAL A 79 -0.73 11.24 -11.15
CA VAL A 79 -1.49 12.43 -11.61
C VAL A 79 -2.28 12.17 -12.88
N ALA A 80 -1.90 11.13 -13.63
CA ALA A 80 -2.61 10.65 -14.82
C ALA A 80 -2.77 9.11 -14.75
N PRO A 81 -3.53 8.58 -13.78
CA PRO A 81 -3.68 7.14 -13.63
C PRO A 81 -4.31 6.53 -14.89
N PRO A 82 -3.79 5.38 -15.38
CA PRO A 82 -4.42 4.70 -16.49
C PRO A 82 -5.87 4.35 -16.15
N PRO A 83 -6.77 4.28 -17.16
CA PRO A 83 -8.15 3.88 -16.91
C PRO A 83 -8.16 2.55 -16.17
N ALA A 84 -8.99 2.45 -15.13
CA ALA A 84 -9.10 1.24 -14.35
C ALA A 84 -9.33 0.05 -15.30
N PRO A 85 -8.61 -1.07 -15.12
CA PRO A 85 -8.82 -2.24 -15.97
C PRO A 85 -10.30 -2.61 -15.92
N THR A 86 -10.95 -2.54 -17.07
CA THR A 86 -12.34 -3.00 -17.19
C THR A 86 -12.31 -4.48 -16.92
N ALA A 87 -12.96 -4.91 -15.83
CA ALA A 87 -13.17 -6.32 -15.58
C ALA A 87 -13.78 -6.93 -16.85
N ALA A 88 -13.13 -7.96 -17.40
CA ALA A 88 -13.64 -8.66 -18.58
C ALA A 88 -15.12 -9.01 -18.32
N PRO A 89 -16.02 -8.83 -19.29
CA PRO A 89 -17.44 -9.01 -19.06
C PRO A 89 -17.68 -10.45 -18.58
N GLN A 90 -17.89 -10.62 -17.27
CA GLN A 90 -18.36 -11.90 -16.75
C GLN A 90 -19.73 -12.11 -17.38
N GLN A 91 -19.83 -13.13 -18.24
CA GLN A 91 -21.07 -13.45 -18.93
C GLN A 91 -22.18 -13.55 -17.89
N ALA A 92 -23.12 -12.61 -17.96
CA ALA A 92 -24.30 -12.64 -17.09
C ALA A 92 -24.93 -14.03 -17.23
N GLN A 93 -25.03 -14.77 -16.12
CA GLN A 93 -25.70 -16.07 -16.15
C GLN A 93 -27.12 -15.81 -16.65
N LYS A 94 -27.51 -16.41 -17.77
CA LYS A 94 -28.85 -16.34 -18.37
C LYS A 94 -29.60 -17.65 -18.12
N GLY A 95 -30.93 -17.60 -18.02
CA GLY A 95 -31.77 -18.80 -17.92
C GLY A 95 -31.98 -19.37 -16.52
N GLY A 96 -31.69 -18.62 -15.45
CA GLY A 96 -31.93 -19.08 -14.07
C GLY A 96 -33.40 -19.41 -13.79
N ALA A 97 -34.34 -18.67 -14.39
CA ALA A 97 -35.77 -18.95 -14.32
C ALA A 97 -36.14 -20.29 -14.98
N VAL A 98 -35.62 -20.56 -16.18
CA VAL A 98 -35.94 -21.78 -16.95
C VAL A 98 -35.28 -23.01 -16.32
N LYS A 99 -34.00 -22.90 -15.94
CA LYS A 99 -33.28 -23.96 -15.22
C LYS A 99 -33.91 -24.23 -13.85
N GLY A 100 -34.36 -23.18 -13.17
CA GLY A 100 -35.10 -23.27 -11.91
C GLY A 100 -36.46 -23.93 -12.08
N ALA A 101 -37.21 -23.56 -13.12
CA ALA A 101 -38.52 -24.14 -13.42
C ALA A 101 -38.41 -25.64 -13.74
N ALA A 102 -37.48 -26.03 -14.60
CA ALA A 102 -37.27 -27.44 -14.95
C ALA A 102 -36.89 -28.30 -13.73
N ARG A 103 -35.98 -27.80 -12.89
CA ARG A 103 -35.59 -28.47 -11.63
C ARG A 103 -36.74 -28.53 -10.62
N GLY A 104 -37.50 -27.45 -10.51
CA GLY A 104 -38.65 -27.36 -9.63
C GLY A 104 -39.79 -28.28 -10.07
N ALA A 105 -40.07 -28.38 -11.37
CA ALA A 105 -41.08 -29.26 -11.93
C ALA A 105 -40.75 -30.73 -11.67
N ALA A 106 -39.50 -31.13 -11.91
CA ALA A 106 -39.04 -32.49 -11.64
C ALA A 106 -39.14 -32.86 -10.14
N GLY A 107 -38.76 -31.94 -9.24
CA GLY A 107 -38.91 -32.13 -7.80
C GLY A 107 -40.37 -32.14 -7.32
N GLY A 108 -41.21 -31.25 -7.87
CA GLY A 108 -42.62 -31.15 -7.53
C GLY A 108 -43.46 -32.32 -8.07
N ALA A 109 -43.10 -32.86 -9.24
CA ALA A 109 -43.70 -34.08 -9.78
C ALA A 109 -43.45 -35.30 -8.88
N ALA A 110 -42.22 -35.44 -8.35
CA ALA A 110 -41.88 -36.53 -7.45
C ALA A 110 -42.69 -36.49 -6.14
N ILE A 111 -42.98 -35.29 -5.62
CA ILE A 111 -43.81 -35.10 -4.43
C ILE A 111 -45.30 -35.30 -4.76
N GLY A 112 -45.77 -34.76 -5.89
CA GLY A 112 -47.16 -34.89 -6.34
C GLY A 112 -47.56 -36.32 -6.71
N ALA A 113 -46.62 -37.14 -7.22
CA ALA A 113 -46.83 -38.55 -7.49
C ALA A 113 -47.19 -39.37 -6.23
N ILE A 114 -46.75 -38.92 -5.05
CA ILE A 114 -47.09 -39.56 -3.77
C ILE A 114 -48.51 -39.19 -3.34
N ALA A 115 -48.99 -38.00 -3.71
CA ALA A 115 -50.32 -37.47 -3.38
C ALA A 115 -51.40 -37.78 -4.45
N GLY A 116 -51.04 -38.49 -5.53
CA GLY A 116 -51.97 -38.86 -6.61
C GLY A 116 -52.16 -37.79 -7.71
N ASP A 117 -51.45 -36.66 -7.64
CA ASP A 117 -51.54 -35.60 -8.64
C ASP A 117 -50.14 -35.07 -9.03
N THR A 118 -49.56 -35.75 -10.01
CA THR A 118 -48.22 -35.47 -10.51
C THR A 118 -48.16 -34.15 -11.30
N GLY A 119 -49.26 -33.78 -11.96
CA GLY A 119 -49.36 -32.60 -12.81
C GLY A 119 -49.43 -31.31 -11.99
N GLU A 120 -50.29 -31.29 -10.97
CA GLU A 120 -50.42 -30.16 -10.05
C GLU A 120 -49.10 -29.92 -9.28
N GLY A 121 -48.49 -31.00 -8.76
CA GLY A 121 -47.19 -30.94 -8.09
C GLY A 121 -46.06 -30.44 -9.00
N ALA A 122 -46.04 -30.86 -10.27
CA ALA A 122 -45.08 -30.39 -11.26
C ALA A 122 -45.26 -28.90 -11.59
N ALA A 123 -46.50 -28.43 -11.76
CA ALA A 123 -46.79 -27.03 -12.06
C ALA A 123 -46.40 -26.10 -10.90
N ILE A 124 -46.77 -26.47 -9.67
CA ILE A 124 -46.40 -25.74 -8.45
C ILE A 124 -44.87 -25.73 -8.28
N GLY A 125 -44.24 -26.88 -8.45
CA GLY A 125 -42.79 -27.01 -8.41
C GLY A 125 -42.09 -26.15 -9.47
N ALA A 126 -42.62 -26.10 -10.69
CA ALA A 126 -42.07 -25.29 -11.79
C ALA A 126 -42.11 -23.79 -11.46
N ALA A 127 -43.26 -23.29 -10.98
CA ALA A 127 -43.41 -21.88 -10.62
C ALA A 127 -42.48 -21.49 -9.45
N ALA A 128 -42.45 -22.31 -8.40
CA ALA A 128 -41.58 -22.09 -7.23
C ALA A 128 -40.09 -22.15 -7.61
N GLY A 129 -39.72 -23.13 -8.44
CA GLY A 129 -38.38 -23.30 -8.97
C GLY A 129 -37.95 -22.14 -9.86
N ALA A 130 -38.84 -21.62 -10.71
CA ALA A 130 -38.56 -20.46 -11.56
C ALA A 130 -38.25 -19.21 -10.73
N MET A 131 -39.05 -18.97 -9.68
CA MET A 131 -38.88 -17.86 -8.74
C MET A 131 -37.54 -17.96 -7.99
N LYS A 132 -37.24 -19.14 -7.43
CA LYS A 132 -35.97 -19.39 -6.74
C LYS A 132 -34.78 -19.26 -7.68
N GLY A 133 -34.86 -19.84 -8.87
CA GLY A 133 -33.80 -19.77 -9.88
C GLY A 133 -33.52 -18.35 -10.37
N ARG A 134 -34.55 -17.50 -10.53
CA ARG A 134 -34.36 -16.07 -10.80
C ARG A 134 -33.65 -15.34 -9.65
N ARG A 135 -34.01 -15.66 -8.40
CA ARG A 135 -33.40 -15.05 -7.21
C ARG A 135 -31.94 -15.45 -7.05
N GLU A 136 -31.62 -16.73 -7.26
CA GLU A 136 -30.25 -17.24 -7.25
C GLU A 136 -29.41 -16.65 -8.38
N GLN A 137 -29.96 -16.55 -9.60
CA GLN A 137 -29.31 -15.88 -10.72
C GLN A 137 -29.02 -14.40 -10.42
N LYS A 138 -29.98 -13.68 -9.81
CA LYS A 138 -29.76 -12.29 -9.39
C LYS A 138 -28.66 -12.19 -8.34
N LYS A 139 -28.62 -13.12 -7.38
CA LYS A 139 -27.56 -13.18 -6.35
C LYS A 139 -26.19 -13.49 -6.97
N ALA A 140 -26.11 -14.44 -7.90
CA ALA A 140 -24.88 -14.79 -8.59
C ALA A 140 -24.36 -13.65 -9.46
N ASN A 141 -25.23 -12.97 -10.20
CA ASN A 141 -24.85 -11.79 -10.99
C ASN A 141 -24.42 -10.62 -10.10
N ALA A 142 -25.09 -10.39 -8.97
CA ALA A 142 -24.69 -9.37 -8.00
C ALA A 142 -23.32 -9.68 -7.38
N ALA A 143 -23.08 -10.95 -7.02
CA ALA A 143 -21.79 -11.39 -6.48
C ALA A 143 -20.66 -11.26 -7.51
N ALA A 144 -20.90 -11.66 -8.77
CA ALA A 144 -19.94 -11.48 -9.86
C ALA A 144 -19.62 -10.00 -10.10
N GLN A 145 -20.63 -9.14 -10.06
CA GLN A 145 -20.46 -7.70 -10.23
C GLN A 145 -19.68 -7.07 -9.07
N GLN A 146 -19.92 -7.50 -7.83
CA GLN A 146 -19.12 -7.11 -6.67
C GLN A 146 -17.67 -7.57 -6.79
N GLN A 147 -17.45 -8.82 -7.20
CA GLN A 147 -16.11 -9.39 -7.35
C GLN A 147 -15.31 -8.67 -8.44
N SER A 148 -15.94 -8.38 -9.58
CA SER A 148 -15.35 -7.59 -10.67
C SER A 148 -14.92 -6.18 -10.21
N GLN A 149 -15.76 -5.50 -9.42
CA GLN A 149 -15.44 -4.17 -8.88
C GLN A 149 -14.28 -4.23 -7.87
N GLN A 150 -14.28 -5.22 -6.98
CA GLN A 150 -13.21 -5.42 -6.00
C GLN A 150 -11.87 -5.70 -6.70
N GLN A 151 -11.89 -6.50 -7.76
CA GLN A 151 -10.68 -6.87 -8.49
C GLN A 151 -10.09 -5.69 -9.28
N ALA A 152 -10.95 -4.85 -9.88
CA ALA A 152 -10.51 -3.60 -10.52
C ALA A 152 -9.94 -2.58 -9.51
N GLN A 153 -10.56 -2.47 -8.34
CA GLN A 153 -10.07 -1.60 -7.25
C GLN A 153 -8.74 -2.12 -6.68
N ALA A 154 -8.59 -3.43 -6.48
CA ALA A 154 -7.37 -4.06 -5.99
C ALA A 154 -6.21 -3.91 -6.98
N ALA A 155 -6.47 -4.05 -8.28
CA ALA A 155 -5.46 -3.82 -9.32
C ALA A 155 -4.97 -2.36 -9.32
N GLY A 156 -5.89 -1.39 -9.25
CA GLY A 156 -5.54 0.03 -9.16
C GLY A 156 -4.80 0.39 -7.86
N ALA A 157 -5.16 -0.24 -6.74
CA ALA A 157 -4.44 -0.08 -5.47
C ALA A 157 -3.01 -0.65 -5.56
N ALA A 158 -2.84 -1.84 -6.14
CA ALA A 158 -1.52 -2.46 -6.30
C ALA A 158 -0.57 -1.62 -7.16
N GLN A 159 -1.07 -1.00 -8.24
CA GLN A 159 -0.26 -0.10 -9.06
C GLN A 159 0.15 1.16 -8.29
N LYS A 160 -0.79 1.77 -7.55
CA LYS A 160 -0.51 2.90 -6.66
C LYS A 160 0.52 2.55 -5.58
N ASP A 161 0.39 1.40 -4.95
CA ASP A 161 1.30 0.94 -3.90
C ASP A 161 2.69 0.64 -4.46
N GLY A 162 2.77 0.05 -5.65
CA GLY A 162 4.04 -0.13 -6.37
C GLY A 162 4.74 1.19 -6.63
N TYR A 163 3.98 2.18 -7.11
CA TYR A 163 4.48 3.54 -7.32
C TYR A 163 4.99 4.19 -6.03
N LYS A 164 4.18 4.14 -4.95
CA LYS A 164 4.57 4.68 -3.64
C LYS A 164 5.86 4.02 -3.13
N LYS A 165 5.99 2.70 -3.25
CA LYS A 165 7.20 1.97 -2.85
C LYS A 165 8.43 2.43 -3.63
N ALA A 166 8.31 2.57 -4.96
CA ALA A 166 9.41 3.07 -5.79
C ALA A 166 9.80 4.50 -5.39
N PHE A 167 8.81 5.39 -5.23
CA PHE A 167 9.04 6.75 -4.79
C PHE A 167 9.74 6.79 -3.41
N SER A 168 9.25 6.04 -2.44
CA SER A 168 9.86 5.93 -1.11
C SER A 168 11.29 5.43 -1.18
N ALA A 169 11.57 4.37 -1.94
CA ALA A 169 12.92 3.82 -2.09
C ALA A 169 13.92 4.84 -2.67
N CYS A 170 13.49 5.64 -3.64
CA CYS A 170 14.31 6.72 -4.19
C CYS A 170 14.60 7.81 -3.15
N MET A 171 13.58 8.23 -2.40
CA MET A 171 13.73 9.22 -1.34
C MET A 171 14.64 8.71 -0.21
N GLU A 172 14.50 7.44 0.19
CA GLU A 172 15.39 6.79 1.16
C GLU A 172 16.85 6.76 0.67
N GLY A 173 17.07 6.45 -0.60
CA GLY A 173 18.40 6.50 -1.22
C GLY A 173 19.05 7.89 -1.19
N LYS A 174 18.24 8.95 -1.24
CA LYS A 174 18.68 10.35 -1.09
C LYS A 174 18.84 10.79 0.37
N GLY A 175 18.62 9.89 1.32
CA GLY A 175 18.79 10.15 2.75
C GLY A 175 17.60 10.85 3.40
N TYR A 176 16.40 10.67 2.86
CA TYR A 176 15.16 11.00 3.55
C TYR A 176 14.65 9.79 4.34
N THR A 177 13.91 10.04 5.42
CA THR A 177 13.13 9.00 6.10
C THR A 177 11.70 9.08 5.59
N VAL A 178 11.14 7.97 5.11
CA VAL A 178 9.78 7.91 4.56
C VAL A 178 8.88 7.03 5.43
N LYS A 179 7.63 7.43 5.64
CA LYS A 179 6.59 6.70 6.39
C LYS A 179 5.26 6.71 5.65
#